data_AF-A0A959FFT6-F1
#
_entry.id   AF-A0A959FFT6-F1
#
_cell.length_a   1.000
_cell.length_b   1.000
_cell.length_c   1.000
_cell.angle_alpha   90.00
_cell.angle_beta   90.00
_cell.angle_gamma   90.00
#
_symmetry.space_group_name_H-M   'P 1'
#
loop_
_entity.id
_entity.type
_entity.pdbx_description
1 polymer ?
#
loop_
_entity_poly.entity_id
_entity_poly.type
_entity_poly.pdbx_seq_one_letter_code
_entity_poly.pdbx_strand_id
1 'polypeptide(L)'
;MSKPIIYLAFANDENAHLAVLKEESRQLMSILGPLHDKEAVEVYRDESTSVHDLIESFERFDGRFAIFHYGGHAGGSSLHLEAGHAHANGIAELLSRQKDLQLVFLNGCSTYAQVERLMQLGIKAVIATSVAIADIMAKDFSSWFYRALVAKKSIKSAFYFAVSALHTQYGDSSCKPALIEYRGGLKLDIDADIIPWGLYINEQHKETLNWRLPDRPIQRLLPHPLDNYSPNDYLPKILGAMANYDPSLKRIIDEVKSGKMDKREVLPIIIQKLPWTIGAQLQKLISRSESMRKAGLERLQQSIQTYIVTAQVLLYILVSQYWEEQRKSQSGNAPQQVNELLILNENSAQFFDYIDTLGKIGKVFIDNGWQPFVSKFSDLFTALTEKGPFYKAYLLLESIREQLASGRLNTSSVPQLCEEAENSLTIFIGTISFLINYKMVAIRDIFVTSSRYQTVNYLHKLGSLNAADSAYLTLESDPRPFKNHTESGAILLVDDLDHEKISRFLSLSPFIIDNNVFLDKSRESLDIYLYSHVENGEYVYKNVNSQFQKMISQNAYSISTGYEEKVEVKDEVDIGWEFNESSVKILRPYALLKTQFEIMKKELINAG
;
A
#
# COMPACT_ATOMS: atom_id res chain seq x y z
N MET A 1 7.20 -8.17 11.18
CA MET A 1 6.90 -9.45 11.84
C MET A 1 8.12 -10.35 11.74
N SER A 2 8.35 -11.23 12.72
CA SER A 2 9.25 -12.38 12.51
C SER A 2 8.73 -13.20 11.34
N LYS A 3 9.64 -13.73 10.50
CA LYS A 3 9.29 -14.57 9.35
C LYS A 3 8.45 -15.75 9.85
N PRO A 4 7.20 -15.92 9.38
CA PRO A 4 6.35 -17.01 9.84
C PRO A 4 6.97 -18.33 9.41
N ILE A 5 7.06 -19.27 10.34
CA ILE A 5 7.65 -20.57 10.08
C ILE A 5 6.54 -21.56 9.75
N ILE A 6 6.68 -22.25 8.63
CA ILE A 6 5.97 -23.47 8.31
C ILE A 6 6.89 -24.61 8.72
N TYR A 7 6.56 -25.28 9.81
CA TYR A 7 7.27 -26.48 10.24
C TYR A 7 6.63 -27.71 9.61
N LEU A 8 7.40 -28.42 8.80
CA LEU A 8 7.03 -29.69 8.20
C LEU A 8 7.79 -30.81 8.92
N ALA A 9 7.12 -31.49 9.85
CA ALA A 9 7.65 -32.64 10.55
C ALA A 9 7.17 -33.92 9.87
N PHE A 10 8.11 -34.75 9.42
CA PHE A 10 7.82 -36.06 8.86
C PHE A 10 8.53 -37.11 9.68
N ALA A 11 7.81 -38.18 10.00
CA ALA A 11 8.43 -39.33 10.64
C ALA A 11 7.85 -40.62 10.11
N ASN A 12 8.73 -41.58 9.93
CA ASN A 12 8.40 -42.89 9.42
C ASN A 12 8.65 -43.94 10.50
N ASP A 13 7.75 -44.91 10.63
CA ASP A 13 7.93 -46.02 11.55
C ASP A 13 8.86 -47.05 10.89
N GLU A 14 9.93 -47.45 11.57
CA GLU A 14 10.89 -48.43 11.05
C GLU A 14 10.21 -49.77 10.70
N ASN A 15 9.14 -50.13 11.40
CA ASN A 15 8.40 -51.37 11.20
C ASN A 15 7.20 -51.22 10.24
N ALA A 16 6.78 -49.99 9.93
CA ALA A 16 5.64 -49.69 9.07
C ALA A 16 5.96 -48.55 8.09
N HIS A 17 6.97 -48.77 7.23
CA HIS A 17 7.51 -47.73 6.37
C HIS A 17 6.52 -47.22 5.30
N LEU A 18 6.24 -45.92 5.30
CA LEU A 18 5.44 -45.20 4.30
C LEU A 18 6.34 -44.68 3.16
N ALA A 19 6.41 -45.41 2.05
CA ALA A 19 7.25 -45.02 0.90
C ALA A 19 6.86 -43.66 0.29
N VAL A 20 5.57 -43.32 0.34
CA VAL A 20 4.99 -42.08 -0.22
C VAL A 20 5.33 -40.85 0.63
N LEU A 21 5.68 -41.03 1.91
CA LEU A 21 5.96 -39.92 2.83
C LEU A 21 7.17 -39.09 2.38
N LYS A 22 8.20 -39.76 1.85
CA LYS A 22 9.37 -39.08 1.27
C LYS A 22 9.04 -38.31 -0.01
N GLU A 23 8.01 -38.73 -0.74
CA GLU A 23 7.50 -37.99 -1.90
C GLU A 23 6.70 -36.77 -1.47
N GLU A 24 5.79 -36.92 -0.50
CA GLU A 24 5.04 -35.80 0.10
C GLU A 24 5.99 -34.72 0.59
N SER A 25 6.96 -35.12 1.41
CA SER A 25 7.96 -34.22 1.98
C SER A 25 8.73 -33.45 0.90
N ARG A 26 9.14 -34.12 -0.19
CA ARG A 26 9.80 -33.47 -1.33
C ARG A 26 8.86 -32.54 -2.11
N GLN A 27 7.62 -32.94 -2.33
CA GLN A 27 6.62 -32.15 -3.05
C GLN A 27 6.27 -30.88 -2.28
N LEU A 28 6.03 -30.98 -0.96
CA LEU A 28 5.74 -29.80 -0.13
C LEU A 28 6.94 -28.84 -0.10
N MET A 29 8.17 -29.36 -0.03
CA MET A 29 9.36 -28.53 -0.15
C MET A 29 9.46 -27.85 -1.52
N SER A 30 9.10 -28.54 -2.61
CA SER A 30 9.07 -27.94 -3.95
C SER A 30 7.98 -26.86 -4.10
N ILE A 31 6.84 -27.01 -3.42
CA ILE A 31 5.73 -26.06 -3.47
C ILE A 31 6.05 -24.81 -2.65
N LEU A 32 6.62 -24.99 -1.45
CA LEU A 32 6.91 -23.92 -0.48
C LEU A 32 8.29 -23.29 -0.66
N GLY A 33 9.24 -24.00 -1.29
CA GLY A 33 10.60 -23.56 -1.56
C GLY A 33 10.67 -22.18 -2.23
N PRO A 34 9.89 -21.90 -3.28
CA PRO A 34 9.88 -20.57 -3.89
C PRO A 34 9.49 -19.42 -2.93
N LEU A 35 8.69 -19.70 -1.88
CA LEU A 35 8.40 -18.71 -0.83
C LEU A 35 9.50 -18.66 0.23
N HIS A 36 10.15 -19.78 0.52
CA HIS A 36 11.34 -19.86 1.37
C HIS A 36 12.49 -19.02 0.81
N ASP A 37 12.81 -19.24 -0.47
CA ASP A 37 13.89 -18.59 -1.22
C ASP A 37 13.65 -17.09 -1.38
N LYS A 38 12.38 -16.68 -1.45
CA LYS A 38 11.96 -15.27 -1.48
C LYS A 38 11.85 -14.65 -0.09
N GLU A 39 12.22 -15.38 0.97
CA GLU A 39 12.10 -14.97 2.36
C GLU A 39 10.67 -14.56 2.81
N ALA A 40 9.63 -14.98 2.09
CA ALA A 40 8.23 -14.71 2.44
C ALA A 40 7.76 -15.56 3.64
N VAL A 41 8.24 -16.81 3.72
CA VAL A 41 8.02 -17.73 4.85
C VAL A 41 9.30 -18.52 5.10
N GLU A 42 9.53 -18.96 6.33
CA GLU A 42 10.63 -19.87 6.65
C GLU A 42 10.02 -21.28 6.65
N VAL A 43 10.68 -22.21 5.95
CA VAL A 43 10.20 -23.58 5.83
C VAL A 43 11.24 -24.39 6.54
N TYR A 44 10.87 -24.90 7.70
CA TYR A 44 11.71 -25.79 8.47
C TYR A 44 11.19 -27.21 8.24
N ARG A 45 12.05 -28.11 7.80
CA ARG A 45 11.66 -29.44 7.34
C ARG A 45 12.55 -30.48 7.99
N ASP A 46 11.93 -31.37 8.75
CA ASP A 46 12.56 -32.56 9.31
C ASP A 46 12.00 -33.78 8.58
N GLU A 47 12.85 -34.55 7.89
CA GLU A 47 12.44 -35.74 7.13
C GLU A 47 12.31 -37.01 8.01
N SER A 48 12.92 -36.98 9.20
CA SER A 48 13.12 -38.10 10.12
C SER A 48 12.98 -37.60 11.57
N THR A 49 11.85 -36.98 11.90
CA THR A 49 11.64 -36.31 13.19
C THR A 49 11.60 -37.32 14.35
N SER A 50 12.46 -37.15 15.35
CA SER A 50 12.36 -37.80 16.66
C SER A 50 11.66 -36.90 17.69
N VAL A 51 11.33 -37.43 18.87
CA VAL A 51 10.76 -36.63 19.98
C VAL A 51 11.72 -35.50 20.40
N HIS A 52 13.03 -35.77 20.36
CA HIS A 52 14.05 -34.80 20.73
C HIS A 52 14.10 -33.65 19.73
N ASP A 53 14.16 -33.96 18.42
CA ASP A 53 14.20 -32.95 17.35
C ASP A 53 12.96 -32.06 17.38
N LEU A 54 11.80 -32.65 17.68
CA LEU A 54 10.55 -31.92 17.81
C LEU A 54 10.61 -30.92 18.97
N ILE A 55 11.05 -31.33 20.16
CA ILE A 55 11.19 -30.44 21.33
C ILE A 55 12.22 -29.34 21.05
N GLU A 56 13.37 -29.68 20.47
CA GLU A 56 14.42 -28.71 20.12
C GLU A 56 13.90 -27.69 19.10
N SER A 57 13.10 -28.13 18.13
CA SER A 57 12.46 -27.25 17.15
C SER A 57 11.48 -26.28 17.80
N PHE A 58 10.66 -26.74 18.76
CA PHE A 58 9.77 -25.86 19.53
C PHE A 58 10.52 -24.86 20.40
N GLU A 59 11.67 -25.24 20.96
CA GLU A 59 12.55 -24.33 21.73
C GLU A 59 13.22 -23.30 20.83
N ARG A 60 13.80 -23.76 19.71
CA ARG A 60 14.52 -22.92 18.74
C ARG A 60 13.63 -21.86 18.10
N PHE A 61 12.37 -22.19 17.85
CA PHE A 61 11.42 -21.36 17.11
C PHE A 61 10.26 -20.87 17.98
N ASP A 62 10.49 -20.70 19.28
CA ASP A 62 9.43 -20.36 20.25
C ASP A 62 8.55 -19.18 19.80
N GLY A 63 7.24 -19.42 19.80
CA GLY A 63 6.21 -18.44 19.42
C GLY A 63 6.07 -18.18 17.91
N ARG A 64 6.89 -18.75 17.02
CA ARG A 64 7.01 -18.32 15.60
C ARG A 64 6.36 -19.25 14.57
N PHE A 65 5.90 -20.43 14.95
CA PHE A 65 5.24 -21.32 14.00
C PHE A 65 3.89 -20.71 13.58
N ALA A 66 3.68 -20.55 12.27
CA ALA A 66 2.40 -20.14 11.69
C ALA A 66 1.59 -21.37 11.24
N ILE A 67 2.28 -22.39 10.74
CA ILE A 67 1.70 -23.69 10.38
C ILE A 67 2.60 -24.79 10.92
N PHE A 68 2.02 -25.76 11.61
CA PHE A 68 2.66 -27.03 11.93
C PHE A 68 2.01 -28.13 11.09
N HIS A 69 2.78 -28.77 10.23
CA HIS A 69 2.36 -29.94 9.44
C HIS A 69 3.07 -31.17 9.95
N TYR A 70 2.31 -32.20 10.26
CA TYR A 70 2.82 -33.51 10.56
C TYR A 70 2.37 -34.51 9.48
N GLY A 71 3.31 -35.25 8.91
CA GLY A 71 3.03 -36.40 8.04
C GLY A 71 3.66 -37.66 8.63
N GLY A 72 2.87 -38.72 8.77
CA GLY A 72 3.35 -40.00 9.31
C GLY A 72 2.23 -40.80 9.95
N HIS A 73 2.60 -41.87 10.65
CA HIS A 73 1.65 -42.67 11.42
C HIS A 73 1.18 -41.90 12.65
N ALA A 74 -0.13 -41.89 12.88
CA ALA A 74 -0.71 -41.25 14.04
C ALA A 74 -1.83 -42.09 14.60
N GLY A 75 -2.13 -41.87 15.88
CA GLY A 75 -3.29 -42.43 16.54
C GLY A 75 -3.93 -41.39 17.46
N GLY A 76 -5.03 -41.77 18.11
CA GLY A 76 -5.78 -40.83 18.94
C GLY A 76 -5.01 -40.26 20.14
N SER A 77 -3.94 -40.92 20.60
CA SER A 77 -3.17 -40.56 21.79
C SER A 77 -1.73 -40.12 21.53
N SER A 78 -1.21 -40.29 20.31
CA SER A 78 0.18 -39.93 19.98
C SER A 78 0.44 -39.81 18.47
N LEU A 79 1.52 -39.09 18.13
CA LEU A 79 2.15 -39.11 16.80
C LEU A 79 3.34 -40.08 16.84
N HIS A 80 3.49 -40.93 15.84
CA HIS A 80 4.61 -41.88 15.76
C HIS A 80 5.81 -41.18 15.14
N LEU A 81 6.94 -41.22 15.83
CA LEU A 81 8.20 -40.60 15.43
C LEU A 81 9.25 -41.70 15.19
N GLU A 82 10.38 -41.41 14.52
CA GLU A 82 11.32 -42.48 14.09
C GLU A 82 11.85 -43.35 15.24
N ALA A 83 11.95 -42.80 16.46
CA ALA A 83 12.47 -43.47 17.64
C ALA A 83 11.55 -43.39 18.87
N GLY A 84 10.23 -43.22 18.66
CA GLY A 84 9.28 -43.19 19.78
C GLY A 84 7.94 -42.58 19.45
N HIS A 85 7.14 -42.32 20.49
CA HIS A 85 5.81 -41.72 20.36
C HIS A 85 5.79 -40.36 21.05
N ALA A 86 5.38 -39.33 20.32
CA ALA A 86 5.08 -38.04 20.92
C ALA A 86 3.62 -38.03 21.38
N HIS A 87 3.41 -37.94 22.70
CA HIS A 87 2.07 -37.95 23.28
C HIS A 87 1.27 -36.70 22.89
N ALA A 88 0.01 -36.90 22.47
CA ALA A 88 -0.85 -35.84 21.93
C ALA A 88 -1.02 -34.67 22.90
N ASN A 89 -1.14 -34.93 24.22
CA ASN A 89 -1.26 -33.87 25.23
C ASN A 89 -0.02 -32.97 25.28
N GLY A 90 1.17 -33.56 25.26
CA GLY A 90 2.42 -32.79 25.31
C GLY A 90 2.63 -31.95 24.06
N ILE A 91 2.36 -32.53 22.87
CA ILE A 91 2.42 -31.79 21.60
C ILE A 91 1.41 -30.64 21.61
N ALA A 92 0.18 -30.88 22.06
CA ALA A 92 -0.85 -29.84 22.11
C ALA A 92 -0.44 -28.68 23.03
N GLU A 93 0.23 -28.96 24.15
CA GLU A 93 0.76 -27.94 25.06
C GLU A 93 1.92 -27.14 24.43
N LEU A 94 2.82 -27.81 23.70
CA LEU A 94 3.88 -27.13 22.94
C LEU A 94 3.31 -26.23 21.83
N LEU A 95 2.33 -26.73 21.09
CA LEU A 95 1.62 -25.97 20.05
C LEU A 95 0.85 -24.78 20.62
N SER A 96 0.22 -24.92 21.80
CA SER A 96 -0.53 -23.80 22.41
C SER A 96 0.34 -22.61 22.84
N ARG A 97 1.66 -22.84 23.00
CA ARG A 97 2.62 -21.76 23.28
C ARG A 97 2.97 -20.95 22.03
N GLN A 98 2.67 -21.47 20.85
CA GLN A 98 2.94 -20.81 19.57
C GLN A 98 1.87 -19.76 19.26
N LYS A 99 2.08 -18.52 19.71
CA LYS A 99 1.11 -17.43 19.59
C LYS A 99 0.72 -17.11 18.13
N ASP A 100 1.68 -17.24 17.21
CA ASP A 100 1.48 -16.96 15.80
C ASP A 100 0.83 -18.12 15.03
N LEU A 101 0.62 -19.28 15.66
CA LEU A 101 0.08 -20.48 15.04
C LEU A 101 -1.35 -20.24 14.55
N GLN A 102 -1.55 -20.46 13.26
CA GLN A 102 -2.85 -20.33 12.59
C GLN A 102 -3.45 -21.71 12.33
N LEU A 103 -2.60 -22.68 11.98
CA LEU A 103 -3.04 -23.99 11.53
C LEU A 103 -2.13 -25.11 12.03
N VAL A 104 -2.76 -26.14 12.57
CA VAL A 104 -2.16 -27.45 12.77
C VAL A 104 -2.72 -28.40 11.72
N PHE A 105 -1.87 -29.08 10.96
CA PHE A 105 -2.28 -30.05 9.95
C PHE A 105 -1.69 -31.41 10.32
N LEU A 106 -2.54 -32.30 10.84
CA LEU A 106 -2.20 -33.68 11.18
C LEU A 106 -2.56 -34.60 10.01
N ASN A 107 -1.62 -34.79 9.08
CA ASN A 107 -1.77 -35.64 7.90
C ASN A 107 -1.37 -37.09 8.20
N GLY A 108 -2.06 -37.71 9.15
CA GLY A 108 -1.91 -39.11 9.55
C GLY A 108 -3.26 -39.71 9.90
N CYS A 109 -3.38 -41.04 9.91
CA CYS A 109 -4.64 -41.75 10.15
C CYS A 109 -5.23 -41.45 11.54
N SER A 110 -6.56 -41.32 11.62
CA SER A 110 -7.33 -41.32 12.88
C SER A 110 -6.86 -40.31 13.94
N THR A 111 -6.57 -39.09 13.51
CA THR A 111 -6.08 -37.99 14.37
C THR A 111 -7.19 -37.17 15.05
N TYR A 112 -8.46 -37.48 14.77
CA TYR A 112 -9.62 -36.79 15.35
C TYR A 112 -9.61 -36.66 16.87
N ALA A 113 -9.20 -37.70 17.61
CA ALA A 113 -9.18 -37.63 19.08
C ALA A 113 -8.19 -36.59 19.63
N GLN A 114 -7.18 -36.19 18.84
CA GLN A 114 -6.25 -35.12 19.22
C GLN A 114 -6.86 -33.71 19.05
N VAL A 115 -7.85 -33.57 18.16
CA VAL A 115 -8.49 -32.28 17.83
C VAL A 115 -9.13 -31.67 19.06
N GLU A 116 -9.79 -32.47 19.90
CA GLU A 116 -10.46 -31.97 21.11
C GLU A 116 -9.50 -31.24 22.03
N ARG A 117 -8.36 -31.86 22.33
CA ARG A 117 -7.34 -31.25 23.20
C ARG A 117 -6.75 -29.99 22.58
N LEU A 118 -6.45 -30.01 21.28
CA LEU A 118 -5.94 -28.83 20.56
C LEU A 118 -6.95 -27.66 20.63
N MET A 119 -8.24 -27.95 20.43
CA MET A 119 -9.29 -26.93 20.51
C MET A 119 -9.48 -26.38 21.92
N GLN A 120 -9.45 -27.24 22.94
CA GLN A 120 -9.51 -26.81 24.34
C GLN A 120 -8.35 -25.88 24.72
N LEU A 121 -7.17 -26.08 24.13
CA LEU A 121 -5.99 -25.24 24.36
C LEU A 121 -5.96 -23.97 23.50
N GLY A 122 -7.03 -23.67 22.76
CA GLY A 122 -7.15 -22.42 21.99
C GLY A 122 -6.45 -22.42 20.64
N ILE A 123 -6.07 -23.60 20.10
CA ILE A 123 -5.53 -23.68 18.74
C ILE A 123 -6.59 -23.19 17.75
N LYS A 124 -6.20 -22.27 16.86
CA LYS A 124 -7.14 -21.51 16.02
C LYS A 124 -7.85 -22.39 14.98
N ALA A 125 -7.09 -23.21 14.26
CA ALA A 125 -7.62 -24.20 13.33
C ALA A 125 -6.78 -25.48 13.29
N VAL A 126 -7.45 -26.61 13.03
CA VAL A 126 -6.84 -27.93 12.88
C VAL A 126 -7.40 -28.61 11.64
N ILE A 127 -6.54 -29.14 10.78
CA ILE A 127 -6.90 -30.13 9.78
C ILE A 127 -6.46 -31.50 10.30
N ALA A 128 -7.38 -32.43 10.42
CA ALA A 128 -7.14 -33.77 10.93
C ALA A 128 -8.04 -34.78 10.21
N THR A 129 -7.72 -36.07 10.35
CA THR A 129 -8.49 -37.14 9.74
C THR A 129 -9.36 -37.88 10.76
N SER A 130 -10.57 -38.24 10.34
CA SER A 130 -11.53 -39.01 11.16
C SER A 130 -11.39 -40.53 10.98
N VAL A 131 -10.89 -40.97 9.82
CA VAL A 131 -10.77 -42.36 9.43
C VAL A 131 -9.37 -42.67 8.88
N ALA A 132 -9.07 -43.95 8.66
CA ALA A 132 -7.87 -44.33 7.94
C ALA A 132 -7.90 -43.79 6.50
N ILE A 133 -6.76 -43.32 6.02
CA ILE A 133 -6.60 -42.69 4.70
C ILE A 133 -5.56 -43.47 3.89
N ALA A 134 -5.70 -43.49 2.56
CA ALA A 134 -4.68 -44.05 1.70
C ALA A 134 -3.50 -43.07 1.56
N ASP A 135 -2.26 -43.57 1.65
CA ASP A 135 -1.04 -42.75 1.66
C ASP A 135 -0.94 -41.81 0.45
N ILE A 136 -1.34 -42.30 -0.73
CA ILE A 136 -1.31 -41.51 -1.98
C ILE A 136 -2.31 -40.35 -1.89
N MET A 137 -3.50 -40.59 -1.34
CA MET A 137 -4.50 -39.52 -1.14
C MET A 137 -4.03 -38.51 -0.11
N ALA A 138 -3.33 -38.94 0.94
CA ALA A 138 -2.76 -38.05 1.95
C ALA A 138 -1.71 -37.09 1.37
N LYS A 139 -0.79 -37.61 0.55
CA LYS A 139 0.16 -36.79 -0.20
C LYS A 139 -0.52 -35.81 -1.14
N ASP A 140 -1.49 -36.29 -1.91
CA ASP A 140 -2.15 -35.46 -2.92
C ASP A 140 -2.99 -34.35 -2.28
N PHE A 141 -3.68 -34.67 -1.17
CA PHE A 141 -4.45 -33.69 -0.41
C PHE A 141 -3.56 -32.56 0.11
N SER A 142 -2.45 -32.88 0.79
CA SER A 142 -1.53 -31.87 1.32
C SER A 142 -0.90 -31.06 0.18
N SER A 143 -0.54 -31.71 -0.93
CA SER A 143 -0.01 -31.04 -2.12
C SER A 143 -1.00 -30.03 -2.73
N TRP A 144 -2.26 -30.41 -2.91
CA TRP A 144 -3.28 -29.49 -3.43
C TRP A 144 -3.60 -28.37 -2.46
N PHE A 145 -3.63 -28.66 -1.15
CA PHE A 145 -3.82 -27.66 -0.10
C PHE A 145 -2.71 -26.60 -0.14
N TYR A 146 -1.44 -27.02 -0.10
CA TYR A 146 -0.32 -26.07 -0.11
C TYR A 146 -0.19 -25.34 -1.44
N ARG A 147 -0.48 -25.96 -2.58
CA ARG A 147 -0.54 -25.26 -3.88
C ARG A 147 -1.57 -24.13 -3.86
N ALA A 148 -2.77 -24.41 -3.34
CA ALA A 148 -3.81 -23.41 -3.19
C ALA A 148 -3.39 -22.29 -2.23
N LEU A 149 -2.76 -22.64 -1.12
CA LEU A 149 -2.30 -21.69 -0.12
C LEU A 149 -1.20 -20.76 -0.68
N VAL A 150 -0.22 -21.31 -1.41
CA VAL A 150 0.80 -20.55 -2.14
C VAL A 150 0.18 -19.68 -3.25
N ALA A 151 -0.90 -20.14 -3.87
CA ALA A 151 -1.71 -19.35 -4.80
C ALA A 151 -2.61 -18.30 -4.12
N LYS A 152 -2.26 -17.87 -2.91
CA LYS A 152 -2.90 -16.80 -2.12
C LYS A 152 -4.34 -17.09 -1.69
N LYS A 153 -4.78 -18.35 -1.74
CA LYS A 153 -6.08 -18.72 -1.17
C LYS A 153 -6.02 -18.69 0.35
N SER A 154 -7.13 -18.39 1.00
CA SER A 154 -7.22 -18.50 2.46
C SER A 154 -7.20 -19.96 2.90
N ILE A 155 -6.95 -20.25 4.18
CA ILE A 155 -7.02 -21.62 4.73
C ILE A 155 -8.32 -22.32 4.31
N LYS A 156 -9.47 -21.64 4.46
CA LYS A 156 -10.78 -22.17 4.05
C LYS A 156 -10.84 -22.51 2.56
N SER A 157 -10.40 -21.58 1.71
CA SER A 157 -10.45 -21.76 0.26
C SER A 157 -9.44 -22.80 -0.24
N ALA A 158 -8.29 -22.92 0.43
CA ALA A 158 -7.29 -23.94 0.15
C ALA A 158 -7.76 -25.34 0.53
N PHE A 159 -8.42 -25.48 1.69
CA PHE A 159 -9.04 -26.73 2.11
C PHE A 159 -10.11 -27.19 1.12
N TYR A 160 -11.07 -26.33 0.76
CA TYR A 160 -12.11 -26.69 -0.22
C TYR A 160 -11.54 -27.01 -1.60
N PHE A 161 -10.47 -26.32 -2.01
CA PHE A 161 -9.79 -26.63 -3.26
C PHE A 161 -9.16 -28.02 -3.23
N ALA A 162 -8.47 -28.38 -2.14
CA ALA A 162 -7.88 -29.71 -1.98
C ALA A 162 -8.93 -30.83 -2.01
N VAL A 163 -10.06 -30.63 -1.33
CA VAL A 163 -11.22 -31.55 -1.38
C VAL A 163 -11.73 -31.71 -2.82
N SER A 164 -11.95 -30.59 -3.52
CA SER A 164 -12.45 -30.62 -4.91
C SER A 164 -11.46 -31.28 -5.87
N ALA A 165 -10.16 -31.08 -5.66
CA ALA A 165 -9.11 -31.69 -6.46
C ALA A 165 -9.07 -33.22 -6.26
N LEU A 166 -9.23 -33.71 -5.03
CA LEU A 166 -9.34 -35.14 -4.75
C LEU A 166 -10.58 -35.76 -5.41
N HIS A 167 -11.75 -35.13 -5.31
CA HIS A 167 -12.96 -35.64 -5.99
C HIS A 167 -12.76 -35.73 -7.50
N THR A 168 -12.09 -34.73 -8.09
CA THR A 168 -11.79 -34.71 -9.52
C THR A 168 -10.84 -35.86 -9.91
N GLN A 169 -9.85 -36.16 -9.07
CA GLN A 169 -8.82 -37.15 -9.36
C GLN A 169 -9.27 -38.60 -9.09
N TYR A 170 -10.08 -38.81 -8.05
CA TYR A 170 -10.45 -40.13 -7.54
C TYR A 170 -11.92 -40.50 -7.78
N GLY A 171 -12.75 -39.59 -8.29
CA GLY A 171 -14.11 -39.87 -8.77
C GLY A 171 -15.18 -40.02 -7.70
N ASP A 172 -14.84 -39.93 -6.42
CA ASP A 172 -15.79 -40.11 -5.33
C ASP A 172 -16.55 -38.81 -5.02
N SER A 173 -17.76 -38.69 -5.57
CA SER A 173 -18.55 -37.45 -5.60
C SER A 173 -19.54 -37.31 -4.43
N SER A 174 -19.61 -38.29 -3.52
CA SER A 174 -20.55 -38.32 -2.39
C SER A 174 -20.02 -37.60 -1.15
N CYS A 175 -18.70 -37.52 -0.98
CA CYS A 175 -18.07 -36.93 0.21
C CYS A 175 -18.18 -35.39 0.19
N LYS A 176 -18.73 -34.78 1.24
CA LYS A 176 -18.77 -33.31 1.40
C LYS A 176 -17.55 -32.82 2.18
N PRO A 177 -17.06 -31.59 1.93
CA PRO A 177 -16.04 -30.99 2.77
C PRO A 177 -16.60 -30.73 4.19
N ALA A 178 -15.93 -31.23 5.22
CA ALA A 178 -16.32 -30.98 6.61
C ALA A 178 -15.63 -29.73 7.17
N LEU A 179 -16.40 -28.66 7.31
CA LEU A 179 -16.03 -27.48 8.11
C LEU A 179 -16.73 -27.58 9.47
N ILE A 180 -15.97 -27.69 10.55
CA ILE A 180 -16.50 -28.00 11.89
C ILE A 180 -16.14 -26.88 12.87
N GLU A 181 -17.15 -26.23 13.46
CA GLU A 181 -16.95 -25.22 14.50
C GLU A 181 -16.95 -25.87 15.90
N TYR A 182 -15.91 -25.61 16.68
CA TYR A 182 -15.81 -26.09 18.06
C TYR A 182 -16.51 -25.12 19.04
N ARG A 183 -17.54 -25.60 19.76
CA ARG A 183 -18.34 -24.84 20.74
C ARG A 183 -18.34 -25.46 22.14
N GLY A 184 -17.18 -25.85 22.66
CA GLY A 184 -17.07 -26.37 24.04
C GLY A 184 -17.49 -27.84 24.21
N GLY A 185 -17.51 -28.60 23.13
CA GLY A 185 -17.67 -30.06 23.13
C GLY A 185 -17.77 -30.59 21.69
N LEU A 186 -16.97 -31.60 21.35
CA LEU A 186 -17.03 -32.27 20.05
C LEU A 186 -18.08 -33.39 20.10
N LYS A 187 -19.34 -33.04 19.82
CA LYS A 187 -20.34 -34.02 19.40
C LYS A 187 -20.68 -33.77 17.96
N LEU A 188 -20.11 -34.57 17.07
CA LEU A 188 -20.57 -34.71 15.70
C LEU A 188 -20.77 -36.19 15.43
N ASP A 189 -22.00 -36.53 15.04
CA ASP A 189 -22.25 -37.73 14.25
C ASP A 189 -21.46 -37.52 12.94
N ILE A 190 -20.34 -38.23 12.81
CA ILE A 190 -19.54 -38.21 11.58
C ILE A 190 -20.35 -39.01 10.57
N ASP A 191 -21.14 -38.33 9.75
CA ASP A 191 -21.83 -38.93 8.62
C ASP A 191 -20.82 -39.66 7.72
N ALA A 192 -21.20 -40.84 7.22
CA ALA A 192 -20.37 -41.65 6.32
C ALA A 192 -20.06 -40.94 4.97
N ASP A 193 -20.72 -39.82 4.69
CA ASP A 193 -20.62 -39.02 3.47
C ASP A 193 -19.66 -37.81 3.61
N ILE A 194 -18.67 -37.88 4.51
CA ILE A 194 -17.71 -36.81 4.76
C ILE A 194 -16.32 -37.25 4.29
N ILE A 195 -15.60 -36.37 3.59
CA ILE A 195 -14.22 -36.65 3.18
C ILE A 195 -13.34 -36.89 4.42
N PRO A 196 -12.34 -37.80 4.38
CA PRO A 196 -11.59 -38.17 5.58
C PRO A 196 -10.97 -37.00 6.36
N TRP A 197 -10.65 -35.88 5.71
CA TRP A 197 -10.14 -34.67 6.36
C TRP A 197 -11.26 -33.72 6.80
N GLY A 198 -11.24 -33.32 8.07
CA GLY A 198 -12.06 -32.22 8.60
C GLY A 198 -11.22 -30.98 8.87
N LEU A 199 -11.78 -29.80 8.60
CA LEU A 199 -11.24 -28.50 9.03
C LEU A 199 -12.01 -28.01 10.25
N TYR A 200 -11.36 -28.12 11.41
CA TYR A 200 -11.90 -27.77 12.72
C TYR A 200 -11.44 -26.36 13.11
N ILE A 201 -12.35 -25.53 13.62
CA ILE A 201 -12.08 -24.12 13.94
C ILE A 201 -12.53 -23.81 15.36
N ASN A 202 -11.71 -23.09 16.10
CA ASN A 202 -12.13 -22.52 17.38
C ASN A 202 -13.08 -21.33 17.15
N GLU A 203 -14.25 -21.35 17.78
CA GLU A 203 -15.27 -20.29 17.63
C GLU A 203 -14.75 -18.88 17.94
N GLN A 204 -13.76 -18.76 18.83
CA GLN A 204 -13.14 -17.49 19.19
C GLN A 204 -12.17 -16.96 18.11
N HIS A 205 -11.82 -17.77 17.11
CA HIS A 205 -10.80 -17.49 16.10
C HIS A 205 -11.26 -17.72 14.65
N LYS A 206 -12.55 -17.46 14.36
CA LYS A 206 -13.11 -17.65 13.00
C LYS A 206 -12.39 -16.84 11.92
N GLU A 207 -11.73 -15.74 12.27
CA GLU A 207 -10.91 -14.93 11.38
C GLU A 207 -9.74 -15.71 10.75
N THR A 208 -9.25 -16.76 11.43
CA THR A 208 -8.14 -17.59 10.92
C THR A 208 -8.51 -18.30 9.61
N LEU A 209 -9.81 -18.54 9.34
CA LEU A 209 -10.25 -19.10 8.05
C LEU A 209 -9.94 -18.23 6.84
N ASN A 210 -9.83 -16.92 7.07
CA ASN A 210 -9.49 -15.93 6.06
C ASN A 210 -7.97 -15.67 6.01
N TRP A 211 -7.19 -16.27 6.91
CA TRP A 211 -5.74 -16.17 6.91
C TRP A 211 -5.16 -16.73 5.60
N ARG A 212 -4.16 -16.01 5.07
CA ARG A 212 -3.43 -16.32 3.83
C ARG A 212 -1.94 -16.26 4.14
N LEU A 213 -1.13 -16.96 3.35
CA LEU A 213 0.32 -16.77 3.41
C LEU A 213 0.67 -15.30 3.17
N PRO A 214 1.67 -14.75 3.90
CA PRO A 214 2.06 -13.35 3.75
C PRO A 214 2.40 -13.04 2.30
N ASP A 215 1.84 -11.94 1.78
CA ASP A 215 1.92 -11.61 0.35
C ASP A 215 3.23 -10.89 -0.04
N ARG A 216 4.16 -10.73 0.91
CA ARG A 216 5.37 -9.95 0.72
C ARG A 216 6.60 -10.77 1.10
N PRO A 217 7.64 -10.83 0.24
CA PRO A 217 8.96 -11.21 0.72
C PRO A 217 9.28 -10.29 1.90
N ILE A 218 9.74 -10.83 3.04
CA ILE A 218 10.54 -10.01 3.95
C ILE A 218 11.81 -9.77 3.17
N GLN A 219 11.79 -8.76 2.31
CA GLN A 219 12.94 -8.42 1.52
C GLN A 219 13.91 -7.76 2.49
N ARG A 220 14.87 -8.54 3.03
CA ARG A 220 16.12 -7.97 3.53
C ARG A 220 16.80 -7.33 2.33
N LEU A 221 16.46 -6.07 2.07
CA LEU A 221 16.98 -5.36 0.90
C LEU A 221 18.41 -4.89 1.09
N LEU A 222 18.99 -4.98 2.29
CA LEU A 222 20.40 -4.72 2.53
C LEU A 222 20.97 -5.59 3.66
N PRO A 223 22.26 -5.95 3.59
CA PRO A 223 22.94 -6.74 4.61
C PRO A 223 23.20 -5.87 5.84
N HIS A 224 22.60 -6.24 6.98
CA HIS A 224 22.78 -5.63 8.30
C HIS A 224 22.49 -4.11 8.37
N PRO A 225 22.16 -3.55 9.55
CA PRO A 225 22.48 -2.16 9.77
C PRO A 225 23.98 -2.00 9.49
N LEU A 226 24.38 -1.02 8.68
CA LEU A 226 25.67 -0.41 8.97
C LEU A 226 25.53 0.09 10.40
N ASP A 227 26.43 -0.30 11.31
CA ASP A 227 26.41 0.06 12.74
C ASP A 227 26.33 1.59 13.02
N ASN A 228 26.22 2.43 11.97
CA ASN A 228 26.26 3.88 11.96
C ASN A 228 25.16 4.55 11.10
N TYR A 229 23.98 3.96 10.86
CA TYR A 229 22.89 4.70 10.18
C TYR A 229 22.50 5.97 10.96
N SER A 230 22.52 7.11 10.27
CA SER A 230 21.99 8.37 10.75
C SER A 230 20.85 8.86 9.84
N PRO A 231 19.77 9.41 10.40
CA PRO A 231 18.74 10.11 9.63
C PRO A 231 19.28 11.06 8.57
N ASN A 232 18.82 10.88 7.33
CA ASN A 232 19.19 11.62 6.11
C ASN A 232 20.52 11.21 5.47
N ASP A 233 21.07 10.04 5.79
CA ASP A 233 22.27 9.50 5.13
C ASP A 233 22.05 9.12 3.65
N TYR A 234 20.83 8.69 3.29
CA TYR A 234 20.51 8.21 1.94
C TYR A 234 19.94 9.33 1.04
N LEU A 235 19.12 10.23 1.60
CA LEU A 235 18.43 11.28 0.84
C LEU A 235 19.35 12.14 -0.07
N PRO A 236 20.58 12.53 0.31
CA PRO A 236 21.46 13.30 -0.55
C PRO A 236 21.80 12.60 -1.88
N LYS A 237 21.67 11.26 -1.96
CA LYS A 237 21.91 10.49 -3.19
C LYS A 237 20.90 10.81 -4.30
N ILE A 238 19.74 11.41 -3.97
CA ILE A 238 18.75 11.89 -4.96
C ILE A 238 19.41 12.89 -5.94
N LEU A 239 20.37 13.70 -5.48
CA LEU A 239 21.09 14.66 -6.33
C LEU A 239 21.73 14.00 -7.56
N GLY A 240 22.25 12.78 -7.40
CA GLY A 240 22.83 12.03 -8.51
C GLY A 240 21.82 11.69 -9.60
N ALA A 241 20.58 11.35 -9.22
CA ALA A 241 19.51 11.10 -10.17
C ALA A 241 19.00 12.40 -10.82
N MET A 242 18.90 13.49 -10.06
CA MET A 242 18.50 14.80 -10.57
C MET A 242 19.50 15.36 -11.60
N ALA A 243 20.80 15.11 -11.42
CA ALA A 243 21.84 15.57 -12.34
C ALA A 243 21.78 14.95 -13.75
N ASN A 244 20.97 13.90 -13.95
CA ASN A 244 20.65 13.36 -15.28
C ASN A 244 19.68 14.26 -16.05
N TYR A 245 18.90 15.08 -15.34
CA TYR A 245 17.87 15.94 -15.91
C TYR A 245 18.27 17.42 -15.88
N ASP A 246 19.05 17.84 -14.87
CA ASP A 246 19.63 19.19 -14.78
C ASP A 246 21.17 19.09 -14.69
N PRO A 247 21.89 19.29 -15.80
CA PRO A 247 23.35 19.23 -15.83
C PRO A 247 24.05 20.25 -14.92
N SER A 248 23.38 21.33 -14.52
CA SER A 248 23.97 22.33 -13.60
C SER A 248 24.29 21.74 -12.23
N LEU A 249 23.56 20.70 -11.82
CA LEU A 249 23.74 20.00 -10.55
C LEU A 249 25.02 19.14 -10.50
N LYS A 250 25.65 18.85 -11.65
CA LYS A 250 26.93 18.10 -11.68
C LYS A 250 28.05 18.83 -10.94
N ARG A 251 28.08 20.17 -11.03
CA ARG A 251 29.05 21.00 -10.29
C ARG A 251 28.92 20.81 -8.79
N ILE A 252 27.69 20.75 -8.30
CA ILE A 252 27.36 20.55 -6.88
C ILE A 252 27.83 19.16 -6.43
N ILE A 253 27.64 18.13 -7.26
CA ILE A 253 28.15 16.77 -6.98
C ILE A 253 29.67 16.78 -6.86
N ASP A 254 30.38 17.49 -7.74
CA ASP A 254 31.84 17.58 -7.72
C ASP A 254 32.35 18.35 -6.49
N GLU A 255 31.67 19.42 -6.09
CA GLU A 255 31.97 20.18 -4.87
C GLU A 255 31.82 19.32 -3.61
N VAL A 256 30.75 18.53 -3.51
CA VAL A 256 30.53 17.58 -2.41
C VAL A 256 31.60 16.49 -2.40
N LYS A 257 31.98 15.93 -3.56
CA LYS A 257 33.07 14.94 -3.66
C LYS A 257 34.43 15.50 -3.26
N SER A 258 34.68 16.78 -3.59
CA SER A 258 35.92 17.48 -3.24
C SER A 258 35.98 17.94 -1.78
N GLY A 259 34.91 17.75 -1.00
CA GLY A 259 34.82 18.21 0.38
C GLY A 259 34.63 19.72 0.55
N LYS A 260 34.36 20.46 -0.55
CA LYS A 260 34.12 21.90 -0.53
C LYS A 260 32.72 22.28 -0.01
N MET A 261 31.78 21.34 -0.06
CA MET A 261 30.40 21.50 0.39
C MET A 261 30.01 20.33 1.29
N ASP A 262 29.34 20.61 2.42
CA ASP A 262 28.81 19.57 3.31
C ASP A 262 27.60 18.87 2.64
N LYS A 263 27.50 17.54 2.80
CA LYS A 263 26.33 16.76 2.33
C LYS A 263 24.99 17.31 2.85
N ARG A 264 24.98 17.98 4.01
CA ARG A 264 23.79 18.61 4.60
C ARG A 264 23.29 19.81 3.78
N GLU A 265 24.17 20.47 3.04
CA GLU A 265 23.83 21.60 2.17
C GLU A 265 23.13 21.15 0.87
N VAL A 266 23.24 19.86 0.53
CA VAL A 266 22.61 19.27 -0.66
C VAL A 266 21.10 19.14 -0.52
N LEU A 267 20.60 18.83 0.68
CA LEU A 267 19.17 18.56 0.90
C LEU A 267 18.27 19.78 0.63
N PRO A 268 18.63 21.00 1.08
CA PRO A 268 17.91 22.21 0.65
C PRO A 268 17.82 22.31 -0.86
N ILE A 269 18.92 22.11 -1.60
CA ILE A 269 18.98 22.23 -3.07
C ILE A 269 18.02 21.23 -3.74
N ILE A 270 18.01 19.98 -3.28
CA ILE A 270 17.07 18.92 -3.73
C ILE A 270 15.62 19.39 -3.53
N ILE A 271 15.30 19.93 -2.35
CA ILE A 271 13.95 20.39 -2.00
C ILE A 271 13.49 21.53 -2.91
N GLN A 272 14.36 22.50 -3.22
CA GLN A 272 13.99 23.67 -4.04
C GLN A 272 13.62 23.29 -5.48
N LYS A 273 14.20 22.21 -5.99
CA LYS A 273 14.03 21.76 -7.38
C LYS A 273 12.78 20.88 -7.58
N LEU A 274 12.22 20.33 -6.51
CA LEU A 274 11.05 19.46 -6.59
C LEU A 274 9.74 20.25 -6.56
N PRO A 275 8.65 19.71 -7.15
CA PRO A 275 7.32 20.28 -6.96
C PRO A 275 7.00 20.48 -5.48
N TRP A 276 6.36 21.60 -5.15
CA TRP A 276 6.15 22.02 -3.75
C TRP A 276 5.56 20.91 -2.86
N THR A 277 4.59 20.14 -3.39
CA THR A 277 3.92 19.05 -2.66
C THR A 277 4.90 17.99 -2.15
N ILE A 278 5.90 17.63 -2.95
CA ILE A 278 6.95 16.65 -2.61
C ILE A 278 8.03 17.31 -1.75
N GLY A 279 8.46 18.51 -2.16
CA GLY A 279 9.48 19.29 -1.44
C GLY A 279 9.09 19.58 0.02
N ALA A 280 7.82 19.92 0.28
CA ALA A 280 7.29 20.17 1.63
C ALA A 280 7.39 18.93 2.53
N GLN A 281 7.15 17.72 2.00
CA GLN A 281 7.30 16.49 2.77
C GLN A 281 8.76 16.18 3.11
N LEU A 282 9.66 16.38 2.14
CA LEU A 282 11.10 16.24 2.38
C LEU A 282 11.60 17.27 3.40
N GLN A 283 11.10 18.51 3.34
CA GLN A 283 11.42 19.56 4.31
C GLN A 283 11.04 19.15 5.74
N LYS A 284 9.89 18.49 5.94
CA LYS A 284 9.50 17.93 7.24
C LYS A 284 10.47 16.84 7.69
N LEU A 285 10.84 15.91 6.80
CA LEU A 285 11.77 14.81 7.10
C LEU A 285 13.17 15.28 7.53
N ILE A 286 13.64 16.41 6.98
CA ILE A 286 14.95 16.97 7.32
C ILE A 286 14.87 18.06 8.41
N SER A 287 13.69 18.29 8.98
CA SER A 287 13.50 19.33 9.99
C SER A 287 14.35 19.06 11.24
N ARG A 288 14.68 20.14 11.96
CA ARG A 288 15.54 20.06 13.16
C ARG A 288 14.83 19.51 14.40
N SER A 289 13.62 18.96 14.27
CA SER A 289 12.88 18.41 15.41
C SER A 289 13.57 17.17 15.96
N GLU A 290 13.45 16.96 17.27
CA GLU A 290 14.05 15.82 17.96
C GLU A 290 13.59 14.47 17.37
N SER A 291 12.32 14.39 16.95
CA SER A 291 11.74 13.18 16.40
C SER A 291 12.18 12.86 14.97
N MET A 292 12.52 13.87 14.16
CA MET A 292 13.06 13.67 12.82
C MET A 292 14.55 13.33 12.83
N ARG A 293 15.28 13.72 13.89
CA ARG A 293 16.72 13.42 14.05
C ARG A 293 17.01 12.05 14.64
N LYS A 294 15.97 11.28 14.98
CA LYS A 294 16.10 9.92 15.52
C LYS A 294 15.38 8.92 14.62
N ALA A 295 15.92 7.70 14.55
CA ALA A 295 15.29 6.57 13.88
C ALA A 295 14.14 6.03 14.75
N GLY A 296 13.05 6.79 14.82
CA GLY A 296 11.87 6.52 15.66
C GLY A 296 10.57 6.45 14.86
N LEU A 297 9.49 6.08 15.54
CA LEU A 297 8.19 5.83 14.91
C LEU A 297 7.67 7.04 14.13
N GLU A 298 7.84 8.25 14.67
CA GLU A 298 7.43 9.49 14.00
C GLU A 298 8.17 9.74 12.69
N ARG A 299 9.49 9.46 12.64
CA ARG A 299 10.28 9.57 11.41
C ARG A 299 9.81 8.54 10.38
N LEU A 300 9.54 7.31 10.81
CA LEU A 300 9.02 6.25 9.94
C LEU A 300 7.68 6.65 9.34
N GLN A 301 6.75 7.13 10.17
CA GLN A 301 5.44 7.63 9.78
C GLN A 301 5.57 8.79 8.77
N GLN A 302 6.45 9.76 9.04
CA GLN A 302 6.69 10.87 8.12
C GLN A 302 7.34 10.39 6.81
N SER A 303 8.17 9.35 6.83
CA SER A 303 8.78 8.77 5.61
C SER A 303 7.72 8.13 4.72
N ILE A 304 6.78 7.40 5.32
CA ILE A 304 5.65 6.82 4.61
C ILE A 304 4.68 7.90 4.13
N GLN A 305 4.45 8.96 4.91
CA GLN A 305 3.64 10.10 4.45
C GLN A 305 4.27 10.78 3.23
N THR A 306 5.59 10.97 3.21
CA THR A 306 6.31 11.50 2.05
C THR A 306 6.09 10.62 0.82
N TYR A 307 6.19 9.30 0.99
CA TYR A 307 5.89 8.35 -0.08
C TYR A 307 4.43 8.45 -0.58
N ILE A 308 3.44 8.44 0.31
CA ILE A 308 2.01 8.51 -0.04
C ILE A 308 1.70 9.78 -0.83
N VAL A 309 2.14 10.94 -0.33
CA VAL A 309 1.92 12.25 -1.01
C VAL A 309 2.58 12.26 -2.37
N THR A 310 3.79 11.71 -2.49
CA THR A 310 4.49 11.62 -3.76
C THR A 310 3.73 10.72 -4.74
N ALA A 311 3.24 9.56 -4.28
CA ALA A 311 2.45 8.63 -5.08
C ALA A 311 1.11 9.24 -5.54
N GLN A 312 0.43 9.97 -4.66
CA GLN A 312 -0.78 10.74 -4.98
C GLN A 312 -0.51 11.75 -6.09
N VAL A 313 0.55 12.56 -5.96
CA VAL A 313 0.91 13.57 -6.97
C VAL A 313 1.15 12.92 -8.34
N LEU A 314 1.89 11.81 -8.39
CA LEU A 314 2.14 11.08 -9.64
C LEU A 314 0.84 10.55 -10.25
N LEU A 315 -0.03 9.94 -9.44
CA LEU A 315 -1.32 9.45 -9.92
C LEU A 315 -2.21 10.60 -10.40
N TYR A 316 -2.24 11.71 -9.67
CA TYR A 316 -3.08 12.88 -9.99
C TYR A 316 -2.66 13.56 -11.28
N ILE A 317 -1.35 13.64 -11.55
CA ILE A 317 -0.86 14.07 -12.87
C ILE A 317 -1.37 13.13 -13.97
N LEU A 318 -1.23 11.80 -13.78
CA LEU A 318 -1.61 10.85 -14.82
C LEU A 318 -3.13 10.78 -15.04
N VAL A 319 -3.94 10.80 -13.98
CA VAL A 319 -5.39 10.69 -14.07
C VAL A 319 -6.02 11.99 -14.61
N SER A 320 -5.46 13.16 -14.31
CA SER A 320 -5.84 14.42 -14.96
C SER A 320 -5.64 14.34 -16.47
N GLN A 321 -4.48 13.84 -16.91
CA GLN A 321 -4.22 13.67 -18.34
C GLN A 321 -5.12 12.59 -18.95
N TYR A 322 -5.31 11.47 -18.24
CA TYR A 322 -6.21 10.41 -18.67
C TYR A 322 -7.61 10.93 -18.96
N TRP A 323 -8.13 11.81 -18.10
CA TRP A 323 -9.43 12.44 -18.31
C TRP A 323 -9.47 13.28 -19.60
N GLU A 324 -8.43 14.07 -19.88
CA GLU A 324 -8.33 14.82 -21.14
C GLU A 324 -8.29 13.92 -22.38
N GLU A 325 -7.49 12.85 -22.35
CA GLU A 325 -7.38 11.92 -23.48
C GLU A 325 -8.67 11.13 -23.72
N GLN A 326 -9.38 10.77 -22.65
CA GLN A 326 -10.70 10.14 -22.75
C GLN A 326 -11.72 11.06 -23.43
N ARG A 327 -11.75 12.35 -23.08
CA ARG A 327 -12.64 13.33 -23.73
C ARG A 327 -12.33 13.53 -25.21
N LYS A 328 -11.04 13.46 -25.60
CA LYS A 328 -10.60 13.58 -27.01
C LYS A 328 -10.94 12.34 -27.82
N SER A 329 -10.72 11.16 -27.26
CA SER A 329 -10.77 9.88 -27.99
C SER A 329 -12.16 9.23 -27.99
N GLN A 330 -13.01 9.52 -27.00
CA GLN A 330 -14.28 8.81 -26.77
C GLN A 330 -14.12 7.28 -26.72
N SER A 331 -12.91 6.81 -26.36
CA SER A 331 -12.48 5.42 -26.50
C SER A 331 -12.32 4.75 -25.13
N GLY A 332 -13.34 3.99 -24.75
CA GLY A 332 -13.20 2.81 -23.89
C GLY A 332 -13.21 3.02 -22.38
N ASN A 333 -13.67 1.96 -21.72
CA ASN A 333 -13.99 1.83 -20.30
C ASN A 333 -12.79 2.19 -19.42
N ALA A 334 -13.02 3.07 -18.43
CA ALA A 334 -12.01 3.37 -17.43
C ALA A 334 -11.58 2.13 -16.65
N PRO A 335 -10.28 1.98 -16.31
CA PRO A 335 -9.85 0.96 -15.37
C PRO A 335 -10.70 1.03 -14.12
N GLN A 336 -11.14 -0.13 -13.60
CA GLN A 336 -12.00 -0.19 -12.41
C GLN A 336 -11.43 0.64 -11.24
N GLN A 337 -10.11 0.71 -11.14
CA GLN A 337 -9.39 1.45 -10.09
C GLN A 337 -9.55 2.97 -10.19
N VAL A 338 -9.79 3.51 -11.39
CA VAL A 338 -10.12 4.93 -11.56
C VAL A 338 -11.52 5.20 -10.99
N ASN A 339 -12.46 4.28 -11.22
CA ASN A 339 -13.79 4.40 -10.62
C ASN A 339 -13.71 4.26 -9.09
N GLU A 340 -12.92 3.32 -8.58
CA GLU A 340 -12.65 3.14 -7.15
C GLU A 340 -12.05 4.41 -6.53
N LEU A 341 -11.06 5.03 -7.18
CA LEU A 341 -10.45 6.29 -6.74
C LEU A 341 -11.51 7.38 -6.51
N LEU A 342 -12.50 7.52 -7.40
CA LEU A 342 -13.51 8.57 -7.35
C LEU A 342 -14.62 8.32 -6.30
N ILE A 343 -14.67 7.12 -5.71
CA ILE A 343 -15.68 6.71 -4.71
C ILE A 343 -15.07 6.21 -3.40
N LEU A 344 -13.78 6.45 -3.17
CA LEU A 344 -13.11 6.05 -1.94
C LEU A 344 -13.85 6.61 -0.74
N ASN A 345 -14.09 5.78 0.28
CA ASN A 345 -14.38 6.24 1.64
C ASN A 345 -13.08 6.33 2.45
N GLU A 346 -13.13 6.94 3.63
CA GLU A 346 -11.95 7.16 4.48
C GLU A 346 -11.14 5.88 4.74
N ASN A 347 -11.81 4.78 5.09
CA ASN A 347 -11.16 3.49 5.37
C ASN A 347 -10.48 2.93 4.11
N SER A 348 -11.16 2.94 2.97
CA SER A 348 -10.60 2.46 1.71
C SER A 348 -9.43 3.33 1.22
N ALA A 349 -9.47 4.65 1.46
CA ALA A 349 -8.40 5.57 1.10
C ALA A 349 -7.10 5.26 1.86
N GLN A 350 -7.19 4.76 3.10
CA GLN A 350 -6.04 4.35 3.90
C GLN A 350 -5.24 3.21 3.24
N PHE A 351 -5.92 2.29 2.55
CA PHE A 351 -5.34 1.11 1.92
C PHE A 351 -5.25 1.19 0.39
N PHE A 352 -5.68 2.30 -0.20
CA PHE A 352 -5.64 2.48 -1.65
C PHE A 352 -4.20 2.56 -2.16
N ASP A 353 -3.89 1.74 -3.17
CA ASP A 353 -2.58 1.67 -3.82
C ASP A 353 -2.53 2.60 -5.04
N TYR A 354 -1.94 3.78 -4.82
CA TYR A 354 -1.81 4.82 -5.83
C TYR A 354 -0.87 4.43 -6.98
N ILE A 355 0.16 3.62 -6.71
CA ILE A 355 1.18 3.26 -7.71
C ILE A 355 0.73 2.09 -8.56
N ASP A 356 0.04 1.10 -7.98
CA ASP A 356 -0.63 0.07 -8.76
C ASP A 356 -1.68 0.68 -9.71
N THR A 357 -2.48 1.63 -9.22
CA THR A 357 -3.45 2.36 -10.07
C THR A 357 -2.75 3.15 -11.18
N LEU A 358 -1.64 3.83 -10.86
CA LEU A 358 -0.82 4.53 -11.86
C LEU A 358 -0.33 3.57 -12.95
N GLY A 359 0.16 2.38 -12.57
CA GLY A 359 0.59 1.36 -13.53
C GLY A 359 -0.54 0.87 -14.45
N LYS A 360 -1.75 0.73 -13.90
CA LYS A 360 -2.95 0.32 -14.67
C LYS A 360 -3.40 1.39 -15.65
N ILE A 361 -3.39 2.66 -15.26
CA ILE A 361 -3.66 3.77 -16.20
C ILE A 361 -2.54 3.85 -17.24
N GLY A 362 -1.27 3.67 -16.84
CA GLY A 362 -0.13 3.62 -17.75
C GLY A 362 -0.26 2.56 -18.83
N LYS A 363 -0.83 1.39 -18.50
CA LYS A 363 -1.16 0.36 -19.49
C LYS A 363 -2.17 0.87 -20.52
N VAL A 364 -3.20 1.61 -20.11
CA VAL A 364 -4.18 2.20 -21.05
C VAL A 364 -3.50 3.20 -22.00
N PHE A 365 -2.55 4.00 -21.50
CA PHE A 365 -1.75 4.89 -22.35
C PHE A 365 -0.95 4.11 -23.41
N ILE A 366 -0.30 3.01 -23.01
CA ILE A 366 0.44 2.14 -23.93
C ILE A 366 -0.50 1.51 -24.96
N ASP A 367 -1.61 0.93 -24.51
CA ASP A 367 -2.56 0.21 -25.37
C ASP A 367 -3.23 1.13 -26.41
N ASN A 368 -3.45 2.41 -26.07
CA ASN A 368 -4.02 3.42 -26.97
C ASN A 368 -2.96 4.26 -27.72
N GLY A 369 -1.67 4.05 -27.46
CA GLY A 369 -0.58 4.83 -28.06
C GLY A 369 -0.55 6.31 -27.62
N TRP A 370 -1.16 6.65 -26.48
CA TRP A 370 -1.18 8.01 -25.95
C TRP A 370 0.17 8.39 -25.35
N GLN A 371 0.60 9.64 -25.59
CA GLN A 371 1.85 10.17 -25.06
C GLN A 371 1.62 10.90 -23.73
N PRO A 372 2.29 10.51 -22.64
CA PRO A 372 2.19 11.23 -21.38
C PRO A 372 2.68 12.69 -21.48
N PHE A 373 1.99 13.60 -20.79
CA PHE A 373 2.33 15.01 -20.67
C PHE A 373 3.72 15.16 -20.07
N VAL A 374 3.95 14.41 -18.98
CA VAL A 374 5.28 14.16 -18.43
C VAL A 374 5.92 13.03 -19.22
N SER A 375 6.72 13.38 -20.23
CA SER A 375 7.28 12.42 -21.21
C SER A 375 7.94 11.18 -20.60
N LYS A 376 8.53 11.34 -19.41
CA LYS A 376 9.23 10.28 -18.67
C LYS A 376 8.34 9.34 -17.86
N PHE A 377 7.02 9.53 -17.88
CA PHE A 377 6.09 8.54 -17.34
C PHE A 377 6.15 7.20 -18.09
N SER A 378 6.49 7.19 -19.39
CA SER A 378 6.71 5.94 -20.13
C SER A 378 7.84 5.09 -19.53
N ASP A 379 8.92 5.73 -19.08
CA ASP A 379 10.04 5.07 -18.38
C ASP A 379 9.57 4.53 -17.02
N LEU A 380 8.69 5.27 -16.33
CA LEU A 380 8.09 4.86 -15.06
C LEU A 380 7.17 3.64 -15.21
N PHE A 381 6.35 3.59 -16.27
CA PHE A 381 5.50 2.43 -16.57
C PHE A 381 6.34 1.18 -16.81
N THR A 382 7.44 1.34 -17.56
CA THR A 382 8.41 0.27 -17.81
C THR A 382 9.03 -0.23 -16.50
N ALA A 383 9.50 0.70 -15.64
CA ALA A 383 10.09 0.37 -14.34
C ALA A 383 9.15 -0.41 -13.40
N LEU A 384 7.82 -0.20 -13.51
CA LEU A 384 6.82 -0.97 -12.77
C LEU A 384 6.68 -2.41 -13.31
N THR A 385 6.79 -2.60 -14.63
CA THR A 385 6.67 -3.93 -15.25
C THR A 385 7.90 -4.80 -15.08
N GLU A 386 9.10 -4.21 -15.12
CA GLU A 386 10.39 -4.93 -15.03
C GLU A 386 10.70 -5.47 -13.63
N LYS A 387 9.96 -5.05 -12.61
CA LYS A 387 10.17 -5.43 -11.21
C LYS A 387 11.59 -5.13 -10.70
N GLY A 388 12.20 -4.07 -11.22
CA GLY A 388 13.53 -3.59 -10.87
C GLY A 388 13.61 -2.87 -9.51
N PRO A 389 14.68 -2.09 -9.26
CA PRO A 389 14.89 -1.38 -7.99
C PRO A 389 13.72 -0.47 -7.57
N PHE A 390 13.12 0.24 -8.53
CA PHE A 390 11.96 1.10 -8.28
C PHE A 390 10.75 0.30 -7.75
N TYR A 391 10.38 -0.79 -8.43
CA TYR A 391 9.26 -1.65 -8.02
C TYR A 391 9.50 -2.26 -6.63
N LYS A 392 10.73 -2.69 -6.33
CA LYS A 392 11.10 -3.21 -4.99
C LYS A 392 10.97 -2.14 -3.90
N ALA A 393 11.46 -0.93 -4.16
CA ALA A 393 11.33 0.20 -3.23
C ALA A 393 9.86 0.55 -2.97
N TYR A 394 9.03 0.59 -4.02
CA TYR A 394 7.58 0.78 -3.92
C TYR A 394 6.93 -0.30 -3.03
N LEU A 395 7.17 -1.59 -3.30
CA LEU A 395 6.58 -2.66 -2.51
C LEU A 395 6.99 -2.65 -1.03
N LEU A 396 8.23 -2.24 -0.74
CA LEU A 396 8.71 -2.09 0.63
C LEU A 396 7.97 -0.95 1.35
N LEU A 397 7.86 0.21 0.71
CA LEU A 397 7.16 1.36 1.28
C LEU A 397 5.67 1.05 1.54
N GLU A 398 5.00 0.36 0.61
CA GLU A 398 3.63 -0.14 0.83
C GLU A 398 3.56 -1.17 1.99
N SER A 399 4.61 -1.96 2.21
CA SER A 399 4.63 -2.98 3.27
C SER A 399 4.68 -2.33 4.64
N ILE A 400 5.50 -1.29 4.76
CA ILE A 400 5.62 -0.49 5.97
C ILE A 400 4.32 0.29 6.20
N ARG A 401 3.72 0.86 5.15
CA ARG A 401 2.42 1.54 5.22
C ARG A 401 1.33 0.63 5.78
N GLU A 402 1.21 -0.60 5.26
CA GLU A 402 0.21 -1.58 5.73
C GLU A 402 0.45 -1.97 7.21
N GLN A 403 1.72 -2.14 7.61
CA GLN A 403 2.07 -2.44 9.01
C GLN A 403 1.73 -1.28 9.96
N LEU A 404 1.96 -0.04 9.54
CA LEU A 404 1.57 1.16 10.28
C LEU A 404 0.04 1.27 10.40
N ALA A 405 -0.68 1.08 9.29
CA ALA A 405 -2.14 1.18 9.23
C ALA A 405 -2.84 0.10 10.08
N SER A 406 -2.32 -1.12 10.08
CA SER A 406 -2.87 -2.25 10.85
C SER A 406 -2.48 -2.25 12.33
N GLY A 407 -1.60 -1.35 12.77
CA GLY A 407 -1.08 -1.32 14.15
C GLY A 407 -0.20 -2.53 14.50
N ARG A 408 0.26 -3.32 13.51
CA ARG A 408 1.03 -4.56 13.69
C ARG A 408 2.55 -4.35 13.68
N LEU A 409 3.00 -3.11 13.80
CA LEU A 409 4.41 -2.77 13.68
C LEU A 409 5.18 -3.17 14.94
N ASN A 410 6.23 -3.98 14.77
CA ASN A 410 7.10 -4.35 15.88
C ASN A 410 7.99 -3.16 16.27
N THR A 411 7.81 -2.63 17.47
CA THR A 411 8.51 -1.44 17.98
C THR A 411 10.03 -1.62 17.99
N SER A 412 10.54 -2.83 18.19
CA SER A 412 11.99 -3.09 18.17
C SER A 412 12.62 -3.01 16.77
N SER A 413 11.81 -3.15 15.71
CA SER A 413 12.26 -3.04 14.32
C SER A 413 12.20 -1.62 13.75
N VAL A 414 11.65 -0.65 14.48
CA VAL A 414 11.45 0.72 14.02
C VAL A 414 12.73 1.39 13.49
N PRO A 415 13.90 1.28 14.15
CA PRO A 415 15.12 1.92 13.64
C PRO A 415 15.56 1.36 12.28
N GLN A 416 15.51 0.04 12.12
CA GLN A 416 15.82 -0.63 10.86
C GLN A 416 14.83 -0.25 9.76
N LEU A 417 13.52 -0.22 10.07
CA LEU A 417 12.50 0.20 9.13
C LEU A 417 12.66 1.67 8.71
N CYS A 418 13.19 2.54 9.58
CA CYS A 418 13.53 3.92 9.19
C CYS A 418 14.62 3.96 8.13
N GLU A 419 15.66 3.15 8.28
CA GLU A 419 16.75 3.06 7.30
C GLU A 419 16.24 2.53 5.95
N GLU A 420 15.51 1.42 5.98
CA GLU A 420 14.95 0.78 4.80
C GLU A 420 13.96 1.69 4.06
N ALA A 421 13.12 2.40 4.82
CA ALA A 421 12.20 3.39 4.27
C ALA A 421 12.93 4.57 3.64
N GLU A 422 13.98 5.11 4.28
CA GLU A 422 14.75 6.23 3.73
C GLU A 422 15.49 5.86 2.44
N ASN A 423 16.11 4.67 2.41
CA ASN A 423 16.77 4.17 1.21
C ASN A 423 15.75 3.93 0.07
N SER A 424 14.61 3.32 0.38
CA SER A 424 13.55 3.09 -0.62
C SER A 424 12.96 4.40 -1.12
N LEU A 425 12.75 5.38 -0.24
CA LEU A 425 12.27 6.71 -0.59
C LEU A 425 13.29 7.44 -1.50
N THR A 426 14.58 7.27 -1.23
CA THR A 426 15.68 7.79 -2.08
C THR A 426 15.61 7.22 -3.50
N ILE A 427 15.41 5.90 -3.64
CA ILE A 427 15.24 5.24 -4.95
C ILE A 427 13.96 5.72 -5.63
N PHE A 428 12.87 5.82 -4.88
CA PHE A 428 11.55 6.22 -5.37
C PHE A 428 11.58 7.66 -5.92
N ILE A 429 12.06 8.62 -5.11
CA ILE A 429 12.19 10.03 -5.51
C ILE A 429 13.27 10.21 -6.59
N GLY A 430 14.36 9.45 -6.52
CA GLY A 430 15.40 9.42 -7.55
C GLY A 430 14.83 9.03 -8.93
N THR A 431 13.96 8.02 -8.98
CA THR A 431 13.34 7.56 -10.23
C THR A 431 12.46 8.63 -10.87
N ILE A 432 11.74 9.42 -10.06
CA ILE A 432 10.86 10.49 -10.52
C ILE A 432 11.55 11.86 -10.61
N SER A 433 12.88 11.90 -10.54
CA SER A 433 13.64 13.16 -10.58
C SER A 433 13.49 13.93 -11.90
N PHE A 434 12.90 13.34 -12.94
CA PHE A 434 12.49 14.05 -14.15
C PHE A 434 11.46 15.17 -13.88
N LEU A 435 10.75 15.11 -12.74
CA LEU A 435 9.77 16.14 -12.34
C LEU A 435 10.41 17.52 -12.10
N ILE A 436 11.73 17.62 -11.92
CA ILE A 436 12.41 18.93 -11.76
C ILE A 436 12.31 19.82 -13.02
N ASN A 437 11.97 19.21 -14.16
CA ASN A 437 11.73 19.91 -15.42
C ASN A 437 10.29 20.41 -15.57
N TYR A 438 9.48 20.32 -14.51
CA TYR A 438 8.10 20.76 -14.50
C TYR A 438 7.86 21.64 -13.27
N LYS A 439 7.07 22.70 -13.44
CA LYS A 439 6.72 23.63 -12.37
C LYS A 439 5.23 23.55 -12.08
N MET A 440 4.87 23.64 -10.80
CA MET A 440 3.47 23.81 -10.40
C MET A 440 3.17 25.29 -10.23
N VAL A 441 2.06 25.75 -10.80
CA VAL A 441 1.60 27.13 -10.68
C VAL A 441 0.14 27.18 -10.27
N ALA A 442 -0.20 28.06 -9.33
CA ALA A 442 -1.58 28.33 -8.96
C ALA A 442 -2.13 29.46 -9.84
N ILE A 443 -3.28 29.25 -10.48
CA ILE A 443 -4.00 30.26 -11.26
C ILE A 443 -5.15 30.79 -10.42
N ARG A 444 -5.04 32.06 -10.03
CA ARG A 444 -6.06 32.70 -9.22
C ARG A 444 -7.17 33.28 -10.08
N ASP A 445 -6.80 34.19 -10.97
CA ASP A 445 -7.71 34.96 -11.80
C ASP A 445 -7.32 34.86 -13.27
N ILE A 446 -8.31 34.89 -14.16
CA ILE A 446 -8.13 34.99 -15.61
C ILE A 446 -8.81 36.27 -16.08
N PHE A 447 -8.02 37.21 -16.57
CA PHE A 447 -8.51 38.45 -17.19
C PHE A 447 -8.69 38.25 -18.68
N VAL A 448 -9.84 38.67 -19.19
CA VAL A 448 -10.15 38.61 -20.62
C VAL A 448 -9.93 39.99 -21.21
N THR A 449 -9.02 40.09 -22.18
CA THR A 449 -8.81 41.31 -22.96
C THR A 449 -9.35 41.08 -24.37
N SER A 450 -10.37 41.86 -24.72
CA SER A 450 -11.06 41.76 -26.01
C SER A 450 -11.21 43.16 -26.60
N SER A 451 -10.50 43.41 -27.70
CA SER A 451 -10.64 44.63 -28.49
C SER A 451 -11.45 44.35 -29.74
N ARG A 452 -12.22 45.33 -30.21
CA ARG A 452 -13.03 45.21 -31.42
C ARG A 452 -12.14 44.76 -32.60
N TYR A 453 -12.53 43.67 -33.28
CA TYR A 453 -11.83 43.05 -34.42
C TYR A 453 -10.46 42.41 -34.11
N GLN A 454 -10.13 42.15 -32.84
CA GLN A 454 -8.92 41.42 -32.46
C GLN A 454 -9.26 40.06 -31.82
N THR A 455 -8.28 39.15 -31.83
CA THR A 455 -8.38 37.88 -31.11
C THR A 455 -8.43 38.13 -29.61
N VAL A 456 -9.33 37.44 -28.91
CA VAL A 456 -9.44 37.49 -27.45
C VAL A 456 -8.14 36.94 -26.84
N ASN A 457 -7.55 37.71 -25.91
CA ASN A 457 -6.38 37.28 -25.15
C ASN A 457 -6.77 37.00 -23.69
N TYR A 458 -6.31 35.85 -23.18
CA TYR A 458 -6.51 35.43 -21.79
C TYR A 458 -5.23 35.67 -21.01
N LEU A 459 -5.29 36.53 -20.00
CA LEU A 459 -4.18 36.88 -19.13
C LEU A 459 -4.39 36.26 -17.76
N HIS A 460 -3.41 35.49 -17.28
CA HIS A 460 -3.55 34.64 -16.10
C HIS A 460 -2.72 35.21 -14.96
N LYS A 461 -3.36 35.47 -13.82
CA LYS A 461 -2.67 35.85 -12.59
C LYS A 461 -2.21 34.58 -11.87
N LEU A 462 -0.91 34.36 -11.89
CA LEU A 462 -0.29 33.11 -11.44
C LEU A 462 0.63 33.33 -10.24
N GLY A 463 0.81 32.28 -9.44
CA GLY A 463 1.85 32.21 -8.41
C GLY A 463 2.61 30.89 -8.50
N SER A 464 3.94 30.96 -8.39
CA SER A 464 4.81 29.77 -8.45
C SER A 464 4.72 28.98 -7.15
N LEU A 465 4.57 27.65 -7.27
CA LEU A 465 4.54 26.72 -6.15
C LEU A 465 5.90 25.99 -6.07
N ASN A 466 6.88 26.65 -5.44
CA ASN A 466 8.22 26.08 -5.18
C ASN A 466 8.47 25.99 -3.67
N ALA A 467 8.99 24.86 -3.19
CA ALA A 467 9.17 24.59 -1.75
C ALA A 467 10.17 25.52 -1.04
N ALA A 468 10.96 26.29 -1.78
CA ALA A 468 12.06 27.08 -1.22
C ALA A 468 11.94 28.61 -1.39
N ASP A 469 11.05 29.09 -2.25
CA ASP A 469 11.01 30.52 -2.59
C ASP A 469 10.27 31.36 -1.53
N SER A 470 9.29 30.79 -0.84
CA SER A 470 8.76 31.30 0.43
C SER A 470 7.70 30.35 0.98
N ALA A 471 7.36 30.46 2.27
CA ALA A 471 6.20 29.78 2.83
C ALA A 471 4.85 30.36 2.34
N TYR A 472 4.87 31.31 1.40
CA TYR A 472 3.74 32.10 0.95
C TYR A 472 3.58 32.01 -0.57
N LEU A 473 2.36 32.18 -1.06
CA LEU A 473 2.12 32.30 -2.50
C LEU A 473 2.48 33.73 -2.93
N THR A 474 3.62 33.90 -3.59
CA THR A 474 3.94 35.17 -4.26
C THR A 474 3.30 35.16 -5.64
N LEU A 475 2.18 35.90 -5.79
CA LEU A 475 1.57 36.13 -7.09
C LEU A 475 2.46 37.06 -7.91
N GLU A 476 2.58 36.75 -9.19
CA GLU A 476 3.24 37.64 -10.13
C GLU A 476 2.46 38.96 -10.27
N SER A 477 3.22 40.06 -10.34
CA SER A 477 2.65 41.40 -10.47
C SER A 477 1.85 41.56 -11.77
N ASP A 478 2.35 40.99 -12.85
CA ASP A 478 1.78 41.12 -14.19
C ASP A 478 1.16 39.80 -14.66
N PRO A 479 -0.14 39.77 -15.01
CA PRO A 479 -0.79 38.60 -15.58
C PRO A 479 -0.13 38.13 -16.89
N ARG A 480 0.09 36.82 -17.05
CA ARG A 480 0.78 36.26 -18.23
C ARG A 480 -0.20 35.75 -19.29
N PRO A 481 0.10 35.94 -20.59
CA PRO A 481 -0.70 35.39 -21.67
C PRO A 481 -0.48 33.87 -21.83
N PHE A 482 -1.57 33.12 -22.00
CA PHE A 482 -1.52 31.70 -22.38
C PHE A 482 -2.07 31.54 -23.80
N LYS A 483 -1.61 30.50 -24.52
CA LYS A 483 -2.09 30.20 -25.88
C LYS A 483 -3.56 29.78 -25.89
N ASN A 484 -3.97 29.00 -24.88
CA ASN A 484 -5.34 28.54 -24.67
C ASN A 484 -5.81 29.02 -23.30
N HIS A 485 -7.12 29.17 -23.12
CA HIS A 485 -7.69 29.43 -21.79
C HIS A 485 -7.53 28.20 -20.90
N THR A 486 -7.54 28.43 -19.59
CA THR A 486 -7.56 27.40 -18.55
C THR A 486 -8.68 27.70 -17.54
N GLU A 487 -8.66 27.02 -16.40
CA GLU A 487 -9.62 27.19 -15.32
C GLU A 487 -9.10 28.22 -14.30
N SER A 488 -9.96 29.15 -13.87
CA SER A 488 -9.70 29.93 -12.66
C SER A 488 -9.79 28.99 -11.46
N GLY A 489 -9.00 29.21 -10.41
CA GLY A 489 -9.09 28.35 -9.23
C GLY A 489 -8.30 27.05 -9.33
N ALA A 490 -7.36 26.94 -10.26
CA ALA A 490 -6.70 25.67 -10.57
C ALA A 490 -5.19 25.70 -10.29
N ILE A 491 -4.64 24.53 -9.99
CA ILE A 491 -3.20 24.30 -10.03
C ILE A 491 -2.86 23.65 -11.37
N LEU A 492 -1.88 24.21 -12.07
CA LEU A 492 -1.39 23.69 -13.33
C LEU A 492 0.02 23.12 -13.17
N LEU A 493 0.30 22.06 -13.93
CA LEU A 493 1.65 21.62 -14.22
C LEU A 493 2.09 22.20 -15.56
N VAL A 494 3.21 22.91 -15.58
CA VAL A 494 3.80 23.51 -16.80
C VAL A 494 5.21 22.95 -17.03
N ASP A 495 5.61 22.81 -18.28
CA ASP A 495 6.95 22.38 -18.65
C ASP A 495 7.95 23.54 -18.69
N ASP A 496 7.52 24.73 -19.13
CA ASP A 496 8.35 25.93 -19.17
C ASP A 496 7.57 27.20 -18.81
N LEU A 497 8.18 28.05 -17.98
CA LEU A 497 7.68 29.38 -17.62
C LEU A 497 8.43 30.51 -18.34
N ASP A 498 9.52 30.23 -19.04
CA ASP A 498 10.40 31.26 -19.61
C ASP A 498 9.95 31.71 -21.02
N HIS A 499 8.91 31.07 -21.56
CA HIS A 499 8.27 31.49 -22.80
C HIS A 499 7.33 32.70 -22.61
N GLU A 500 7.35 33.62 -23.58
CA GLU A 500 6.44 34.78 -23.62
C GLU A 500 4.96 34.39 -23.56
N LYS A 501 4.60 33.22 -24.10
CA LYS A 501 3.26 32.63 -24.02
C LYS A 501 3.35 31.17 -23.61
N ILE A 502 2.74 30.84 -22.48
CA ILE A 502 2.65 29.45 -22.01
C ILE A 502 1.66 28.71 -22.91
N SER A 503 2.12 27.60 -23.50
CA SER A 503 1.34 26.86 -24.52
C SER A 503 1.07 25.40 -24.17
N ARG A 504 1.88 24.82 -23.26
CA ARG A 504 1.75 23.44 -22.82
C ARG A 504 1.61 23.40 -21.30
N PHE A 505 0.44 23.01 -20.84
CA PHE A 505 0.11 22.90 -19.42
C PHE A 505 -0.91 21.78 -19.21
N LEU A 506 -1.02 21.29 -17.99
CA LEU A 506 -1.99 20.29 -17.57
C LEU A 506 -2.69 20.77 -16.29
N SER A 507 -4.03 20.76 -16.26
CA SER A 507 -4.77 21.08 -15.03
C SER A 507 -4.73 19.91 -14.06
N LEU A 508 -4.34 20.19 -12.81
CA LEU A 508 -4.36 19.21 -11.71
C LEU A 508 -5.63 19.35 -10.84
N SER A 509 -6.52 20.31 -11.16
CA SER A 509 -7.86 20.38 -10.59
C SER A 509 -8.72 19.24 -11.14
N PRO A 510 -9.61 18.62 -10.34
CA PRO A 510 -9.90 18.90 -8.94
C PRO A 510 -9.04 18.11 -7.93
N PHE A 511 -7.95 17.46 -8.32
CA PHE A 511 -7.20 16.58 -7.40
C PHE A 511 -6.21 17.30 -6.49
N ILE A 512 -5.60 18.38 -6.97
CA ILE A 512 -4.67 19.22 -6.21
C ILE A 512 -5.20 20.65 -6.25
N ILE A 513 -5.40 21.23 -5.07
CA ILE A 513 -5.98 22.57 -4.93
C ILE A 513 -5.15 23.43 -3.98
N ASP A 514 -5.18 24.74 -4.18
CA ASP A 514 -4.66 25.73 -3.24
C ASP A 514 -5.84 26.44 -2.59
N ASN A 515 -5.99 26.26 -1.29
CA ASN A 515 -7.08 26.84 -0.51
C ASN A 515 -7.09 28.38 -0.59
N ASN A 516 -5.91 29.01 -0.68
CA ASN A 516 -5.81 30.47 -0.75
C ASN A 516 -6.44 31.05 -2.03
N VAL A 517 -6.57 30.24 -3.08
CA VAL A 517 -7.20 30.65 -4.32
C VAL A 517 -8.72 30.73 -4.19
N PHE A 518 -9.34 29.94 -3.30
CA PHE A 518 -10.79 29.89 -3.14
C PHE A 518 -11.35 30.87 -2.09
N LEU A 519 -10.55 31.25 -1.09
CA LEU A 519 -11.00 32.07 0.05
C LEU A 519 -10.59 33.56 -0.03
N ASP A 520 -10.06 34.03 -1.16
CA ASP A 520 -9.53 35.39 -1.37
C ASP A 520 -8.53 35.86 -0.28
N LYS A 521 -7.80 34.91 0.29
CA LYS A 521 -6.84 35.16 1.36
C LYS A 521 -5.46 35.44 0.79
N SER A 522 -5.31 36.60 0.17
CA SER A 522 -4.10 37.01 -0.57
C SER A 522 -2.79 37.14 0.26
N ARG A 523 -2.77 36.76 1.55
CA ARG A 523 -1.62 36.92 2.45
C ARG A 523 -1.35 35.75 3.41
N GLU A 524 -2.00 34.60 3.25
CA GLU A 524 -1.75 33.42 4.08
C GLU A 524 -0.65 32.51 3.48
N SER A 525 -0.07 31.65 4.30
CA SER A 525 0.94 30.66 3.86
C SER A 525 0.37 29.71 2.80
N LEU A 526 1.23 29.16 1.95
CA LEU A 526 0.83 28.15 0.96
C LEU A 526 0.04 27.01 1.63
N ASP A 527 -1.20 26.80 1.16
CA ASP A 527 -2.17 25.91 1.80
C ASP A 527 -2.72 24.92 0.76
N ILE A 528 -1.85 24.01 0.33
CA ILE A 528 -2.14 23.04 -0.73
C ILE A 528 -2.81 21.80 -0.13
N TYR A 529 -3.86 21.33 -0.78
CA TYR A 529 -4.60 20.13 -0.41
C TYR A 529 -4.64 19.13 -1.56
N LEU A 530 -4.69 17.86 -1.18
CA LEU A 530 -4.83 16.73 -2.07
C LEU A 530 -6.18 16.06 -1.82
N TYR A 531 -6.86 15.66 -2.90
CA TYR A 531 -8.05 14.82 -2.81
C TYR A 531 -7.74 13.57 -1.96
N SER A 532 -8.67 13.18 -1.09
CA SER A 532 -8.50 12.05 -0.18
C SER A 532 -9.59 11.00 -0.35
N HIS A 533 -10.85 11.38 -0.20
CA HIS A 533 -11.98 10.45 -0.21
C HIS A 533 -13.31 11.21 -0.37
N VAL A 534 -14.41 10.48 -0.46
CA VAL A 534 -15.79 10.97 -0.47
C VAL A 534 -16.42 10.66 0.88
N GLU A 535 -17.07 11.66 1.46
CA GLU A 535 -17.82 11.55 2.70
C GLU A 535 -19.17 12.27 2.53
N ASN A 536 -20.28 11.59 2.82
CA ASN A 536 -21.63 12.15 2.71
C ASN A 536 -21.96 12.80 1.34
N GLY A 537 -21.38 12.28 0.26
CA GLY A 537 -21.57 12.84 -1.10
C GLY A 537 -20.77 14.11 -1.38
N GLU A 538 -19.84 14.48 -0.49
CA GLU A 538 -18.89 15.57 -0.65
C GLU A 538 -17.46 15.02 -0.80
N TYR A 539 -16.61 15.74 -1.53
CA TYR A 539 -15.22 15.36 -1.75
C TYR A 539 -14.36 16.01 -0.68
N VAL A 540 -13.62 15.19 0.06
CA VAL A 540 -12.76 15.58 1.17
C VAL A 540 -11.31 15.64 0.70
N TYR A 541 -10.62 16.69 1.11
CA TYR A 541 -9.22 16.94 0.83
C TYR A 541 -8.41 17.01 2.11
N LYS A 542 -7.16 16.54 2.06
CA LYS A 542 -6.22 16.62 3.18
C LYS A 542 -5.07 17.55 2.85
N ASN A 543 -4.71 18.39 3.82
CA ASN A 543 -3.63 19.34 3.68
C ASN A 543 -2.28 18.64 3.57
N VAL A 544 -1.45 19.06 2.62
CA VAL A 544 -0.10 18.50 2.44
C VAL A 544 0.77 18.75 3.69
N ASN A 545 0.63 19.88 4.37
CA ASN A 545 1.40 20.20 5.58
C ASN A 545 0.96 19.46 6.85
N SER A 546 -0.14 18.71 6.84
CA SER A 546 -0.55 17.90 7.99
C SER A 546 0.56 16.92 8.44
N GLN A 547 0.76 16.79 9.75
CA GLN A 547 1.65 15.80 10.36
C GLN A 547 0.87 14.51 10.63
N PHE A 548 1.52 13.36 10.49
CA PHE A 548 0.89 12.03 10.62
C PHE A 548 0.06 11.86 11.90
N GLN A 549 0.56 12.31 13.06
CA GLN A 549 -0.16 12.21 14.35
C GLN A 549 -1.41 13.12 14.46
N LYS A 550 -1.48 14.19 13.67
CA LYS A 550 -2.60 15.16 13.72
C LYS A 550 -3.75 14.81 12.78
N MET A 551 -3.58 13.82 11.89
CA MET A 551 -4.67 13.30 11.06
C MET A 551 -5.71 12.51 11.87
N ILE A 552 -5.34 12.01 13.06
CA ILE A 552 -6.21 11.17 13.90
C ILE A 552 -7.06 12.02 14.87
N SER A 553 -6.72 13.30 15.10
CA SER A 553 -7.29 14.04 16.23
C SER A 553 -8.09 15.31 15.93
N GLN A 554 -8.02 15.97 14.75
CA GLN A 554 -8.78 17.22 14.54
C GLN A 554 -9.12 17.53 13.07
N ASN A 555 -10.36 18.00 12.82
CA ASN A 555 -10.89 18.58 11.56
C ASN A 555 -10.10 19.79 11.00
N ALA A 556 -8.97 20.17 11.60
CA ALA A 556 -8.25 21.41 11.30
C ALA A 556 -7.41 21.38 10.02
N TYR A 557 -7.26 20.20 9.38
CA TYR A 557 -6.41 20.02 8.20
C TYR A 557 -7.12 19.34 7.02
N SER A 558 -8.45 19.33 7.06
CA SER A 558 -9.29 18.79 6.01
C SER A 558 -10.30 19.83 5.55
N ILE A 559 -10.52 19.91 4.25
CA ILE A 559 -11.60 20.71 3.66
C ILE A 559 -12.52 19.80 2.85
N SER A 560 -13.78 20.19 2.76
CA SER A 560 -14.82 19.44 2.06
C SER A 560 -15.53 20.34 1.05
N THR A 561 -15.95 19.78 -0.07
CA THR A 561 -16.76 20.51 -1.06
C THR A 561 -18.10 21.01 -0.51
N GLY A 562 -18.56 20.43 0.60
CA GLY A 562 -19.76 20.89 1.32
C GLY A 562 -19.51 22.03 2.30
N TYR A 563 -18.30 22.58 2.38
CA TYR A 563 -18.00 23.70 3.28
C TYR A 563 -18.81 24.95 2.93
N GLU A 564 -19.42 25.53 3.96
CA GLU A 564 -20.24 26.74 3.88
C GLU A 564 -19.60 27.84 4.71
N GLU A 565 -19.28 28.96 4.07
CA GLU A 565 -18.80 30.17 4.74
C GLU A 565 -19.94 31.16 4.87
N LYS A 566 -20.22 31.59 6.10
CA LYS A 566 -21.21 32.63 6.38
C LYS A 566 -20.52 33.99 6.32
N VAL A 567 -20.86 34.79 5.32
CA VAL A 567 -20.38 36.16 5.19
C VAL A 567 -21.52 37.11 5.52
N GLU A 568 -21.29 38.00 6.48
CA GLU A 568 -22.19 39.11 6.75
C GLU A 568 -22.06 40.13 5.63
N VAL A 569 -23.14 40.35 4.89
CA VAL A 569 -23.21 41.40 3.88
C VAL A 569 -23.83 42.62 4.54
N LYS A 570 -23.07 43.72 4.57
CA LYS A 570 -23.65 45.04 4.83
C LYS A 570 -24.18 45.56 3.50
N ASP A 571 -25.49 45.62 3.37
CA ASP A 571 -26.12 46.28 2.24
C ASP A 571 -25.94 47.80 2.40
N GLU A 572 -24.91 48.37 1.76
CA GLU A 572 -24.82 49.82 1.58
C GLU A 572 -25.82 50.22 0.49
N VAL A 573 -27.10 50.37 0.87
CA VAL A 573 -28.08 51.10 0.06
C VAL A 573 -28.02 52.56 0.47
N ASP A 574 -27.26 53.36 -0.27
CA ASP A 574 -27.24 54.81 -0.13
C ASP A 574 -28.47 55.42 -0.82
N ILE A 575 -29.65 55.22 -0.22
CA ILE A 575 -30.85 56.01 -0.52
C ILE A 575 -31.53 56.27 0.82
N GLY A 576 -31.59 57.55 1.18
CA GLY A 576 -31.91 58.01 2.53
C GLY A 576 -33.13 57.38 3.19
N TRP A 577 -32.95 57.16 4.50
CA TRP A 577 -33.95 56.86 5.54
C TRP A 577 -34.46 55.40 5.57
N GLU A 578 -33.92 54.64 6.54
CA GLU A 578 -34.24 53.26 7.00
C GLU A 578 -33.89 52.14 6.00
N PHE A 579 -33.07 51.11 6.28
CA PHE A 579 -33.00 50.16 7.41
C PHE A 579 -31.57 49.60 7.54
N ASN A 580 -31.23 49.02 8.70
CA ASN A 580 -30.00 48.26 8.90
C ASN A 580 -30.35 46.83 9.36
N GLU A 581 -30.72 45.96 8.41
CA GLU A 581 -30.74 44.51 8.63
C GLU A 581 -29.51 43.90 7.95
N SER A 582 -28.61 43.33 8.74
CA SER A 582 -27.48 42.55 8.22
C SER A 582 -28.02 41.24 7.62
N SER A 583 -27.86 41.04 6.31
CA SER A 583 -28.17 39.78 5.66
C SER A 583 -26.96 38.84 5.71
N VAL A 584 -27.17 37.57 6.06
CA VAL A 584 -26.10 36.55 6.05
C VAL A 584 -26.12 35.83 4.70
N LYS A 585 -25.06 35.99 3.91
CA LYS A 585 -24.87 35.24 2.66
C LYS A 585 -24.07 33.98 2.94
N ILE A 586 -24.58 32.84 2.51
CA ILE A 586 -23.86 31.57 2.57
C ILE A 586 -23.09 31.39 1.25
N LEU A 587 -21.77 31.37 1.33
CA LEU A 587 -20.86 31.07 0.22
C LEU A 587 -20.43 29.61 0.27
N ARG A 588 -20.33 28.97 -0.89
CA ARG A 588 -19.81 27.60 -1.06
C ARG A 588 -18.57 27.66 -1.95
N PRO A 589 -17.40 28.05 -1.41
CA PRO A 589 -16.22 28.36 -2.21
C PRO A 589 -15.73 27.16 -3.05
N TYR A 590 -15.96 25.92 -2.59
CA TYR A 590 -15.50 24.71 -3.25
C TYR A 590 -16.57 24.01 -4.11
N ALA A 591 -17.74 24.61 -4.33
CA ALA A 591 -18.83 23.99 -5.10
C ALA A 591 -18.41 23.66 -6.55
N LEU A 592 -17.49 24.44 -7.12
CA LEU A 592 -16.93 24.18 -8.45
C LEU A 592 -16.17 22.85 -8.50
N LEU A 593 -15.41 22.51 -7.45
CA LEU A 593 -14.65 21.27 -7.37
C LEU A 593 -15.57 20.04 -7.36
N LYS A 594 -16.69 20.12 -6.63
CA LYS A 594 -17.74 19.08 -6.67
C LYS A 594 -18.26 18.89 -8.09
N THR A 595 -18.55 20.00 -8.76
CA THR A 595 -19.05 19.98 -10.14
C THR A 595 -18.05 19.33 -11.10
N GLN A 596 -16.76 19.65 -10.97
CA GLN A 596 -15.70 19.03 -11.77
C GLN A 596 -15.63 17.52 -11.56
N PHE A 597 -15.71 17.04 -10.31
CA PHE A 597 -15.72 15.61 -10.04
C PHE A 597 -16.98 14.90 -10.57
N GLU A 598 -18.16 15.51 -10.48
CA GLU A 598 -19.38 14.90 -11.02
C GLU A 598 -19.34 14.82 -12.56
N ILE A 599 -18.79 15.83 -13.23
CA ILE A 599 -18.54 15.77 -14.68
C ILE A 599 -17.55 14.65 -14.99
N MET A 600 -16.43 14.57 -14.27
CA MET A 600 -15.43 13.53 -14.47
C MET A 600 -16.02 12.14 -14.25
N LYS A 601 -16.79 11.92 -13.17
CA LYS A 601 -17.50 10.65 -12.93
C LYS A 601 -18.43 10.31 -14.08
N LYS A 602 -19.23 11.27 -14.55
CA LYS A 602 -20.14 11.06 -15.66
C LYS A 602 -19.40 10.66 -16.93
N GLU A 603 -18.28 11.29 -17.23
CA GLU A 603 -17.50 11.05 -18.44
C GLU A 603 -16.67 9.76 -18.36
N LEU A 604 -16.12 9.40 -17.19
CA LEU A 604 -15.29 8.21 -17.02
C LEU A 604 -16.08 6.93 -16.70
N ILE A 605 -17.22 7.02 -16.01
CA ILE A 605 -18.05 5.87 -15.64
C ILE A 605 -19.03 5.49 -16.76
N ASN A 606 -19.59 6.46 -17.50
CA ASN A 606 -20.53 6.17 -18.59
C ASN A 606 -19.87 5.93 -19.96
N ALA A 607 -18.54 5.92 -20.05
CA ALA A 607 -17.79 5.47 -21.23
C ALA A 607 -17.70 3.92 -21.31
N GLY A 608 -18.59 3.22 -20.60
CA GLY A 608 -18.56 1.78 -20.33
C GLY A 608 -19.63 0.97 -21.04
#